data_AF-G2E5V6-F1
#
_entry.id   AF-G2E5V6-F1
#
_cell.length_a   1.000
_cell.length_b   1.000
_cell.length_c   1.000
_cell.angle_alpha   90.00
_cell.angle_beta   90.00
_cell.angle_gamma   90.00
#
_symmetry.space_group_name_H-M   'P 1'
#
loop_
_entity.id
_entity.type
_entity.pdbx_description
1 polymer ?
#
loop_
_entity_poly.entity_id
_entity_poly.type
_entity_poly.pdbx_seq_one_letter_code
_entity_poly.pdbx_strand_id
1 'polypeptide(L)'
;MKEFFTGLALSLILLPLALFGLALLAFYGLTGRIARARAGVRALDHFVNASVFNGCSWESISSHAWRERNNKRWARFVIRFADLFQQDHCKRANKREQHVVNLVLRKELHAQTIGRKKSATKEPTPANQPR
;
A
#
# COMPACT_ATOMS: atom_id res chain seq x y z
N MET A 1 -9.01 23.65 -7.83
CA MET A 1 -10.50 23.56 -7.82
C MET A 1 -10.99 22.46 -8.76
N LYS A 2 -10.86 22.57 -10.10
CA LYS A 2 -11.35 21.52 -11.03
C LYS A 2 -10.85 20.11 -10.70
N GLU A 3 -9.55 19.93 -10.50
CA GLU A 3 -8.94 18.64 -10.14
C GLU A 3 -9.46 18.08 -8.81
N PHE A 4 -9.70 18.94 -7.82
CA PHE A 4 -10.29 18.56 -6.53
C PHE A 4 -11.72 18.03 -6.71
N PHE A 5 -12.56 18.73 -7.49
CA PHE A 5 -13.93 18.27 -7.77
C PHE A 5 -13.94 16.99 -8.60
N THR A 6 -13.04 16.84 -9.57
CA THR A 6 -12.90 15.59 -10.34
C THR A 6 -12.49 14.43 -9.42
N GLY A 7 -11.50 14.65 -8.55
CA GLY A 7 -11.09 13.65 -7.56
C GLY A 7 -12.21 13.28 -6.58
N LEU A 8 -12.97 14.27 -6.12
CA LEU A 8 -14.12 14.07 -5.23
C LEU A 8 -15.23 13.26 -5.93
N ALA A 9 -15.63 13.65 -7.15
CA ALA A 9 -16.65 12.95 -7.91
C ALA A 9 -16.25 11.49 -8.19
N LEU A 10 -14.99 11.27 -8.57
CA LEU A 10 -14.46 9.91 -8.76
C LEU A 10 -14.48 9.11 -7.45
N SER A 11 -14.11 9.73 -6.34
CA SER A 11 -14.12 9.09 -5.02
C SER A 11 -15.54 8.70 -4.61
N LEU A 12 -16.53 9.54 -4.88
CA LEU A 12 -17.94 9.26 -4.60
C LEU A 12 -18.49 8.09 -5.42
N ILE A 13 -17.99 7.88 -6.64
CA ILE A 13 -18.35 6.72 -7.48
C ILE A 13 -17.61 5.46 -7.01
N LEU A 14 -16.32 5.60 -6.66
CA LEU A 14 -15.49 4.47 -6.22
C LEU A 14 -15.90 3.94 -4.84
N LEU A 15 -16.39 4.80 -3.95
CA LEU A 15 -16.78 4.43 -2.60
C LEU A 15 -17.85 3.32 -2.55
N PRO A 16 -19.03 3.44 -3.21
CA PRO A 16 -20.01 2.37 -3.22
C PRO A 16 -19.50 1.10 -3.90
N LEU A 17 -18.65 1.22 -4.92
CA LEU A 17 -17.99 0.08 -5.57
C LEU A 17 -17.04 -0.64 -4.60
N ALA A 18 -16.30 0.10 -3.77
CA ALA A 18 -15.43 -0.47 -2.75
C ALA A 18 -16.24 -1.24 -1.70
N LEU A 19 -17.36 -0.66 -1.24
CA LEU A 19 -18.29 -1.34 -0.33
C LEU A 19 -18.88 -2.61 -0.95
N PHE A 20 -19.26 -2.57 -2.23
CA PHE A 20 -19.73 -3.75 -2.95
C PHE A 20 -18.63 -4.81 -3.09
N GLY A 21 -17.38 -4.41 -3.35
CA GLY A 21 -16.22 -5.30 -3.35
C GLY A 21 -16.00 -6.00 -2.02
N LEU A 22 -16.17 -5.29 -0.90
CA LEU A 22 -16.11 -5.87 0.45
C LEU A 22 -17.23 -6.90 0.68
N ALA A 23 -18.46 -6.60 0.24
CA ALA A 23 -19.58 -7.55 0.32
C ALA A 23 -19.30 -8.84 -0.47
N LEU A 24 -18.75 -8.71 -1.68
CA LEU A 24 -18.33 -9.86 -2.49
C LEU A 24 -17.20 -10.66 -1.83
N LEU A 25 -16.27 -9.99 -1.16
CA LEU A 25 -15.16 -10.65 -0.47
C LEU A 25 -15.68 -11.50 0.70
N ALA A 26 -16.66 -10.99 1.46
CA ALA A 26 -17.35 -11.76 2.49
C ALA A 26 -18.10 -12.96 1.90
N PHE A 27 -18.85 -12.75 0.81
CA PHE A 27 -19.57 -13.82 0.10
C PHE A 27 -18.64 -14.93 -0.43
N TYR A 28 -17.51 -14.56 -1.05
CA TYR A 28 -16.55 -15.53 -1.57
C TYR A 28 -15.76 -16.26 -0.48
N GLY A 29 -15.59 -15.63 0.69
CA GLY A 29 -15.06 -16.29 1.88
C GLY A 29 -15.97 -17.41 2.36
N LEU A 30 -17.30 -17.21 2.36
CA LEU A 30 -18.29 -18.20 2.79
C LEU A 30 -18.51 -19.31 1.75
N THR A 31 -18.49 -18.98 0.46
CA THR A 31 -18.77 -19.95 -0.63
C THR A 31 -17.56 -20.81 -1.03
N GLY A 32 -16.42 -20.69 -0.34
CA GLY A 32 -15.24 -21.53 -0.58
C GLY A 32 -14.40 -21.16 -1.82
N ARG A 33 -14.63 -20.00 -2.45
CA ARG A 33 -13.80 -19.50 -3.57
C ARG A 33 -12.52 -18.84 -3.06
N ILE A 34 -11.67 -19.64 -2.41
CA ILE A 34 -10.47 -19.19 -1.67
C ILE A 34 -9.51 -18.36 -2.52
N ALA A 35 -9.30 -18.71 -3.80
CA ALA A 35 -8.38 -17.98 -4.67
C ALA A 35 -8.82 -16.52 -4.91
N ARG A 36 -10.11 -16.32 -5.19
CA ARG A 36 -10.69 -14.98 -5.41
C ARG A 36 -10.74 -14.17 -4.12
N ALA A 37 -11.13 -14.80 -3.01
CA ALA A 37 -11.10 -14.17 -1.70
C ALA A 37 -9.69 -13.70 -1.32
N ARG A 38 -8.67 -14.56 -1.51
CA ARG A 38 -7.26 -14.22 -1.23
C ARG A 38 -6.75 -13.05 -2.06
N ALA A 39 -7.06 -13.02 -3.36
CA ALA A 39 -6.69 -11.91 -4.22
C ALA A 39 -7.35 -10.60 -3.77
N GLY A 40 -8.64 -10.67 -3.40
CA GLY A 40 -9.38 -9.53 -2.85
C GLY A 40 -8.81 -9.02 -1.53
N VAL A 41 -8.52 -9.92 -0.58
CA VAL A 41 -7.93 -9.56 0.72
C VAL A 41 -6.57 -8.90 0.54
N ARG A 42 -5.77 -9.39 -0.41
CA ARG A 42 -4.48 -8.78 -0.73
C ARG A 42 -4.64 -7.36 -1.29
N ALA A 43 -5.57 -7.14 -2.22
CA ALA A 43 -5.85 -5.81 -2.74
C ALA A 43 -6.35 -4.85 -1.65
N LEU A 44 -7.20 -5.35 -0.73
CA LEU A 44 -7.65 -4.58 0.43
C LEU A 44 -6.49 -4.21 1.37
N ASP A 45 -5.59 -5.15 1.64
CA ASP A 45 -4.41 -4.90 2.47
C ASP A 45 -3.51 -3.80 1.86
N HIS A 46 -3.26 -3.84 0.54
CA HIS A 46 -2.56 -2.76 -0.17
C HIS A 46 -3.28 -1.41 -0.06
N PHE A 47 -4.60 -1.39 -0.20
CA PHE A 47 -5.40 -0.18 -0.07
C PHE A 47 -5.33 0.40 1.36
N VAL A 48 -5.46 -0.45 2.39
CA VAL A 48 -5.36 -0.04 3.80
C VAL A 48 -3.96 0.46 4.11
N ASN A 49 -2.92 -0.21 3.59
CA ASN A 49 -1.54 0.25 3.75
C ASN A 49 -1.35 1.67 3.18
N ALA A 50 -1.85 1.92 1.96
CA ALA A 50 -1.73 3.22 1.32
C ALA A 50 -2.55 4.32 2.01
N SER A 51 -3.80 4.02 2.39
CA SER A 51 -4.75 5.01 2.93
C SER A 51 -4.57 5.30 4.42
N VAL A 52 -4.25 4.28 5.23
CA VAL A 52 -4.16 4.40 6.70
C VAL A 52 -2.73 4.55 7.17
N PHE A 53 -1.80 3.76 6.60
CA PHE A 53 -0.42 3.72 7.06
C PHE A 53 0.53 4.60 6.23
N ASN A 54 0.00 5.31 5.23
CA ASN A 54 0.76 6.15 4.30
C ASN A 54 1.92 5.37 3.63
N GLY A 55 1.67 4.09 3.33
CA GLY A 55 2.61 3.22 2.63
C GLY A 55 2.44 3.26 1.12
N CYS A 56 3.24 2.46 0.42
CA CYS A 56 3.08 2.30 -1.02
C CYS A 56 1.84 1.45 -1.35
N SER A 57 1.14 1.77 -2.45
CA SER A 57 -0.04 1.00 -2.90
C SER A 57 0.29 -0.36 -3.51
N TRP A 58 1.57 -0.68 -3.68
CA TRP A 58 2.08 -1.93 -4.24
C TRP A 58 2.79 -2.82 -3.20
N GLU A 59 2.65 -2.51 -1.91
CA GLU A 59 3.15 -3.34 -0.82
C GLU A 59 2.07 -3.56 0.26
N SER A 60 2.18 -4.68 0.95
CA SER A 60 1.32 -5.05 2.08
C SER A 60 1.67 -4.25 3.33
N ILE A 61 0.73 -4.20 4.28
CA ILE A 61 0.98 -3.63 5.62
C ILE A 61 2.14 -4.38 6.30
N SER A 62 2.19 -5.69 6.12
CA SER A 62 3.25 -6.55 6.68
C SER A 62 4.62 -6.24 6.10
N SER A 63 4.73 -6.06 4.77
CA SER A 63 5.98 -5.66 4.12
C SER A 63 6.41 -4.27 4.59
N HIS A 64 5.49 -3.31 4.58
CA HIS A 64 5.75 -1.93 5.01
C HIS A 64 6.20 -1.85 6.47
N ALA A 65 5.51 -2.57 7.37
CA ALA A 65 5.86 -2.67 8.77
C ALA A 65 7.28 -3.21 8.97
N TRP A 66 7.68 -4.24 8.22
CA TRP A 66 9.04 -4.76 8.33
C TRP A 66 10.11 -3.73 7.90
N ARG A 67 9.84 -2.96 6.84
CA ARG A 67 10.77 -1.89 6.40
C ARG A 67 10.87 -0.77 7.44
N GLU A 68 9.75 -0.35 8.01
CA GLU A 68 9.67 0.75 8.98
C GLU A 68 9.89 0.33 10.45
N ARG A 69 10.26 -0.93 10.70
CA ARG A 69 10.39 -1.53 12.04
C ARG A 69 11.24 -0.72 13.03
N ASN A 70 12.25 0.00 12.53
CA ASN A 70 13.16 0.79 13.36
C ASN A 70 12.66 2.23 13.57
N ASN A 71 11.81 2.74 12.67
CA ASN A 71 11.40 4.14 12.64
C ASN A 71 10.03 4.37 13.26
N LYS A 72 9.11 3.41 13.13
CA LYS A 72 7.70 3.57 13.51
C LYS A 72 7.29 2.60 14.62
N ARG A 73 6.58 3.12 15.64
CA ARG A 73 6.08 2.29 16.76
C ARG A 73 4.98 1.33 16.33
N TRP A 74 4.07 1.77 15.45
CA TRP A 74 3.01 0.91 14.91
C TRP A 74 3.56 -0.28 14.13
N ALA A 75 4.69 -0.10 13.43
CA ALA A 75 5.33 -1.16 12.66
C ALA A 75 5.80 -2.31 13.57
N ARG A 76 6.38 -1.98 14.73
CA ARG A 76 6.75 -2.98 15.75
C ARG A 76 5.54 -3.70 16.32
N PHE A 77 4.42 -2.99 16.52
CA PHE A 77 3.16 -3.61 16.96
C PHE A 77 2.63 -4.61 15.94
N VAL A 78 2.57 -4.22 14.66
CA VAL A 78 2.14 -5.10 13.56
C VAL A 78 3.01 -6.35 13.47
N ILE A 79 4.34 -6.21 13.55
CA ILE A 79 5.27 -7.35 13.51
C ILE A 79 5.00 -8.31 14.68
N ARG A 80 4.92 -7.78 15.90
CA ARG A 80 4.63 -8.59 17.09
C ARG A 80 3.29 -9.31 16.99
N PHE A 81 2.25 -8.62 16.52
CA PHE A 81 0.93 -9.20 16.33
C PHE A 81 0.96 -10.31 15.27
N ALA A 82 1.58 -10.07 14.12
CA ALA A 82 1.70 -11.06 13.05
C ALA A 82 2.50 -12.29 13.47
N ASP A 83 3.55 -12.11 14.29
CA ASP A 83 4.36 -13.21 14.81
C ASP A 83 3.58 -14.14 15.75
N LEU A 84 2.49 -13.69 16.37
CA LEU A 84 1.59 -14.55 17.17
C LEU A 84 0.88 -15.61 16.32
N PHE A 85 0.58 -15.28 15.06
CA PHE A 85 -0.07 -16.20 14.12
C PHE A 85 0.94 -17.01 13.32
N GLN A 86 2.05 -16.38 12.95
CA GLN A 86 3.09 -17.02 12.15
C GLN A 86 4.42 -16.29 12.34
N GLN A 87 5.39 -16.95 12.98
CA GLN A 87 6.71 -16.38 13.21
C GLN A 87 7.37 -15.90 11.89
N ASP A 88 8.04 -14.75 11.92
CA ASP A 88 8.72 -14.12 10.77
C ASP A 88 7.79 -13.77 9.59
N HIS A 89 6.49 -13.58 9.83
CA HIS A 89 5.51 -13.29 8.78
C HIS A 89 5.87 -12.01 8.00
N CYS A 90 6.08 -10.89 8.70
CA CYS A 90 6.39 -9.61 8.07
C CYS A 90 7.74 -9.63 7.33
N LYS A 91 8.73 -10.33 7.86
CA LYS A 91 10.04 -10.52 7.21
C LYS A 91 9.91 -11.26 5.88
N ARG A 92 9.12 -12.35 5.84
CA ARG A 92 8.86 -13.10 4.60
C ARG A 92 8.04 -12.29 3.60
N ALA A 93 7.03 -11.56 4.07
CA ALA A 93 6.23 -10.67 3.22
C ALA A 93 7.11 -9.62 2.54
N ASN A 94 7.95 -8.93 3.33
CA ASN A 94 8.91 -7.95 2.81
C ASN A 94 9.88 -8.56 1.80
N LYS A 95 10.45 -9.74 2.08
CA LYS A 95 11.35 -10.41 1.13
C LYS A 95 10.71 -10.64 -0.25
N ARG A 96 9.40 -10.94 -0.30
CA ARG A 96 8.67 -11.16 -1.56
C ARG A 96 8.34 -9.86 -2.27
N GLU A 97 7.91 -8.84 -1.54
CA GLU A 97 7.34 -7.62 -2.12
C GLU A 97 8.37 -6.51 -2.36
N GLN A 98 9.49 -6.52 -1.63
CA GLN A 98 10.51 -5.48 -1.76
C GLN A 98 11.10 -5.42 -3.17
N HIS A 99 11.12 -6.53 -3.93
CA HIS A 99 11.54 -6.51 -5.33
C HIS A 99 10.64 -5.65 -6.21
N VAL A 100 9.32 -5.70 -5.99
CA VAL A 100 8.32 -4.88 -6.69
C VAL A 100 8.46 -3.43 -6.27
N VAL A 101 8.58 -3.17 -4.96
CA VAL A 101 8.78 -1.82 -4.43
C VAL A 101 10.04 -1.18 -5.02
N ASN A 102 11.16 -1.91 -5.01
CA ASN A 102 12.41 -1.45 -5.57
C ASN A 102 12.31 -1.20 -7.08
N LEU A 103 11.52 -1.98 -7.82
CA LEU A 103 11.29 -1.74 -9.24
C LEU A 103 10.53 -0.42 -9.45
N VAL A 104 9.42 -0.22 -8.74
CA VAL A 104 8.59 0.99 -8.83
C VAL A 104 9.38 2.24 -8.44
N LEU A 105 10.23 2.16 -7.41
CA LEU A 105 11.09 3.27 -6.99
C LEU A 105 12.20 3.54 -8.01
N ARG A 106 12.95 2.50 -8.42
CA ARG A 106 14.07 2.66 -9.39
C ARG A 106 13.63 3.17 -10.75
N LYS A 107 12.39 2.86 -11.15
CA LYS A 107 11.81 3.30 -12.43
C LYS A 107 10.92 4.54 -12.28
N GLU A 108 10.84 5.12 -11.08
CA GLU A 108 10.02 6.29 -10.76
C GLU A 108 8.55 6.15 -11.20
N LEU A 109 7.99 4.93 -11.22
CA LEU A 109 6.64 4.68 -11.74
C LEU A 109 5.52 5.27 -10.86
N HIS A 110 5.88 5.69 -9.64
CA HIS A 110 5.00 6.38 -8.71
C HIS A 110 4.97 7.90 -8.92
N ALA A 111 5.89 8.45 -9.71
CA ALA A 111 5.95 9.88 -9.97
C ALA A 111 4.74 10.34 -10.78
N GLN A 112 4.19 11.51 -10.43
CA GLN A 112 3.07 12.08 -11.16
C GLN A 112 3.52 12.56 -12.55
N THR A 113 3.07 11.87 -13.59
CA THR A 113 3.38 12.19 -15.00
C THR A 113 2.35 13.13 -15.65
N ILE A 114 1.12 13.18 -15.13
CA ILE A 114 0.02 14.00 -15.66
C ILE A 114 -0.35 15.09 -14.64
N GLY A 115 -0.42 16.35 -15.08
CA GLY A 115 -0.85 17.48 -14.24
C GLY A 115 0.24 18.19 -13.43
N ARG A 116 1.53 17.84 -13.60
CA ARG A 116 2.63 18.58 -12.98
C ARG A 116 2.75 19.97 -13.61
N LYS A 117 2.20 21.01 -12.98
CA LYS A 117 2.64 22.38 -13.26
C LYS A 117 4.12 22.43 -12.92
N LYS A 118 4.97 22.87 -13.85
CA LYS A 118 6.39 23.17 -13.59
C LYS A 118 6.46 24.28 -12.54
N SER A 119 6.36 23.94 -11.25
CA SER A 119 6.90 24.79 -10.21
C SER A 119 8.41 24.67 -10.30
N ALA A 120 9.06 25.83 -10.36
CA ALA A 120 10.49 25.99 -10.62
C ALA A 120 11.34 24.97 -9.86
N THR A 121 12.23 24.34 -10.62
CA THR A 121 13.33 23.52 -10.13
C THR A 121 14.05 24.23 -8.98
N LYS A 122 13.84 23.78 -7.75
CA LYS A 122 14.93 23.71 -6.78
C LYS A 122 15.31 22.26 -6.69
N GLU A 123 16.48 21.93 -7.21
CA GLU A 123 17.10 20.63 -7.02
C GLU A 123 17.08 20.27 -5.53
N PRO A 124 16.58 19.08 -5.15
CA PRO A 124 16.85 18.57 -3.82
C PRO A 124 18.32 18.14 -3.77
N THR A 125 19.13 18.86 -3.00
CA THR A 125 20.46 18.43 -2.58
C THR A 125 20.36 17.00 -2.01
N PRO A 126 21.15 16.04 -2.50
CA PRO A 126 21.07 14.66 -2.02
C PRO A 126 21.51 14.60 -0.56
N ALA A 127 20.57 14.34 0.34
CA ALA A 127 20.84 14.01 1.72
C ALA A 127 21.43 12.59 1.80
N ASN A 128 22.73 12.53 2.10
CA ASN A 128 23.51 11.42 2.63
C ASN A 128 22.83 10.04 2.67
N GLN A 129 23.26 9.16 1.77
CA GLN A 129 23.21 7.71 1.99
C GLN A 129 24.29 7.33 3.02
N PRO A 130 23.96 6.61 4.11
CA PRO A 130 24.98 6.04 4.98
C PRO A 130 25.75 4.94 4.23
N ARG A 131 27.08 4.99 4.35
CA ARG A 131 28.03 3.98 3.86
C ARG A 131 27.84 2.64 4.56
#